data_AF-A0A534T2R9-F1
#
_entry.id   AF-A0A534T2R9-F1
#
_cell.length_a   1.000
_cell.length_b   1.000
_cell.length_c   1.000
_cell.angle_alpha   90.00
_cell.angle_beta   90.00
_cell.angle_gamma   90.00
#
_symmetry.space_group_name_H-M   'P 1'
#
loop_
_entity.id
_entity.type
_entity.pdbx_description
1 polymer ?
#
loop_
_entity_poly.entity_id
_entity_poly.type
_entity_poly.pdbx_seq_one_letter_code
_entity_poly.pdbx_strand_id
1 'polypeptide(L)'
;MAAPAKRGNTRSHNIPRPPRPSGDTWSLIDEARSALSVQFYILPSSGTTLRIATVKTPASSRAAKTAAALYDSDFYSWTQRTAALLRARRFDEIDVEHAAEEIEDMGKRDLKEMNSRVQVLLLHLLKWQHQPDGRSPSWQTTIVTQRLEIEALLRQSPSLRPKLTSELVQNYANAVKRVVPEIGLRKEDFPVGCPFTIQQILDEEFLPT
;
A
#
# COMPACT_ATOMS: atom_id res chain seq x y z
N MET A 1 26.81 -20.38 -57.59
CA MET A 1 25.98 -21.42 -58.24
C MET A 1 24.77 -21.68 -57.36
N ALA A 2 23.59 -21.67 -57.96
CA ALA A 2 22.28 -21.63 -57.29
C ALA A 2 21.58 -23.01 -57.26
N ALA A 3 20.82 -23.21 -56.17
CA ALA A 3 19.64 -24.08 -55.97
C ALA A 3 19.79 -25.63 -56.04
N PRO A 4 18.86 -26.43 -55.45
CA PRO A 4 17.58 -26.06 -54.82
C PRO A 4 17.31 -26.63 -53.40
N ALA A 5 16.35 -25.97 -52.74
CA ALA A 5 15.76 -26.32 -51.46
C ALA A 5 14.80 -27.52 -51.55
N LYS A 6 14.93 -28.48 -50.62
CA LYS A 6 13.95 -29.55 -50.41
C LYS A 6 12.95 -29.15 -49.32
N ARG A 7 11.66 -29.20 -49.66
CA ARG A 7 10.52 -28.99 -48.75
C ARG A 7 10.43 -30.17 -47.77
N GLY A 8 10.56 -29.86 -46.48
CA GLY A 8 10.26 -30.77 -45.37
C GLY A 8 8.82 -30.59 -44.88
N ASN A 9 8.09 -31.68 -44.91
CA ASN A 9 6.67 -31.87 -44.59
C ASN A 9 6.35 -31.60 -43.10
N THR A 10 5.49 -30.62 -42.79
CA THR A 10 4.93 -30.42 -41.45
C THR A 10 3.66 -31.27 -41.26
N ARG A 11 3.75 -32.33 -40.44
CA ARG A 11 2.59 -33.09 -39.95
C ARG A 11 1.66 -32.17 -39.14
N SER A 12 0.51 -31.83 -39.70
CA SER A 12 -0.63 -31.31 -38.93
C SER A 12 -1.10 -32.35 -37.92
N HIS A 13 -0.87 -32.08 -36.63
CA HIS A 13 -1.55 -32.82 -35.57
C HIS A 13 -3.02 -32.40 -35.56
N ASN A 14 -3.90 -33.35 -35.86
CA ASN A 14 -5.34 -33.18 -35.83
C ASN A 14 -5.79 -33.08 -34.35
N ILE A 15 -5.98 -31.86 -33.84
CA ILE A 15 -6.55 -31.65 -32.52
C ILE A 15 -8.07 -31.82 -32.64
N PRO A 16 -8.70 -32.76 -31.90
CA PRO A 16 -10.14 -32.95 -31.98
C PRO A 16 -10.88 -31.71 -31.47
N ARG A 17 -11.94 -31.30 -32.20
CA ARG A 17 -12.83 -30.24 -31.74
C ARG A 17 -13.54 -30.69 -30.45
N PRO A 18 -13.63 -29.84 -29.42
CA PRO A 18 -14.39 -30.16 -28.23
C PRO A 18 -15.89 -30.33 -28.57
N PRO A 19 -16.61 -31.20 -27.85
CA PRO A 19 -18.03 -31.44 -28.09
C PRO A 19 -18.84 -30.16 -27.84
N ARG A 20 -19.89 -29.97 -28.66
CA ARG A 20 -20.86 -28.88 -28.43
C ARG A 20 -21.56 -29.13 -27.10
N PRO A 21 -21.68 -28.13 -26.23
CA PRO A 21 -22.32 -28.33 -24.94
C PRO A 21 -23.84 -28.48 -25.12
N SER A 22 -24.41 -29.44 -24.40
CA SER A 22 -25.85 -29.72 -24.36
C SER A 22 -26.57 -28.77 -23.39
N GLY A 23 -27.77 -28.34 -23.78
CA GLY A 23 -28.90 -27.93 -22.92
C GLY A 23 -28.72 -26.75 -21.97
N ASP A 24 -27.85 -26.88 -20.97
CA ASP A 24 -27.92 -26.08 -19.74
C ASP A 24 -26.66 -25.24 -19.45
N THR A 25 -25.72 -25.20 -20.40
CA THR A 25 -24.53 -24.33 -20.31
C THR A 25 -24.81 -22.86 -20.61
N TRP A 26 -25.98 -22.54 -21.18
CA TRP A 26 -26.37 -21.16 -21.49
C TRP A 26 -26.87 -20.39 -20.27
N SER A 27 -27.36 -21.08 -19.22
CA SER A 27 -27.81 -20.44 -17.98
C SER A 27 -26.65 -19.82 -17.19
N LEU A 28 -25.50 -20.50 -17.13
CA LEU A 28 -24.29 -20.02 -16.45
C LEU A 28 -23.59 -18.86 -17.19
N ILE A 29 -23.78 -18.76 -18.50
CA ILE A 29 -23.27 -17.62 -19.29
C ILE A 29 -24.19 -16.39 -19.11
N ASP A 30 -25.50 -16.57 -18.95
CA ASP A 30 -26.43 -15.45 -18.72
C ASP A 30 -26.28 -14.83 -17.32
N GLU A 31 -25.93 -15.61 -16.30
CA GLU A 31 -25.63 -15.06 -14.97
C GLU A 31 -24.33 -14.23 -14.96
N ALA A 32 -23.35 -14.58 -15.79
CA ALA A 32 -22.15 -13.77 -16.01
C ALA A 32 -22.39 -12.52 -16.90
N ARG A 33 -23.42 -12.53 -17.75
CA ARG A 33 -23.79 -11.41 -18.63
C ARG A 33 -24.52 -10.27 -17.93
N SER A 34 -24.98 -10.47 -16.69
CA SER A 34 -25.59 -9.41 -15.88
C SER A 34 -24.55 -8.47 -15.22
N ALA A 35 -23.27 -8.86 -15.17
CA ALA A 35 -22.21 -8.09 -14.50
C ALA A 35 -21.44 -7.10 -15.40
N LEU A 36 -21.69 -7.10 -16.72
CA LEU A 36 -21.14 -6.12 -17.65
C LEU A 36 -22.24 -5.78 -18.66
N SER A 37 -22.80 -4.56 -18.58
CA SER A 37 -23.82 -4.07 -19.52
C SER A 37 -23.25 -3.89 -20.93
N VAL A 38 -23.06 -4.98 -21.65
CA VAL A 38 -22.72 -4.99 -23.09
C VAL A 38 -23.81 -5.76 -23.84
N GLN A 39 -24.74 -5.04 -24.43
CA GLN A 39 -25.73 -5.62 -25.35
C GLN A 39 -25.14 -5.72 -26.75
N PHE A 40 -24.90 -6.96 -27.20
CA PHE A 40 -24.59 -7.27 -28.59
C PHE A 40 -25.90 -7.55 -29.34
N TYR A 41 -26.23 -6.73 -30.35
CA TYR A 41 -27.30 -7.03 -31.30
C TYR A 41 -26.69 -7.61 -32.58
N ILE A 42 -27.16 -8.78 -33.01
CA ILE A 42 -26.90 -9.31 -34.36
C ILE A 42 -28.04 -8.83 -35.25
N LEU A 43 -27.76 -7.89 -36.16
CA LEU A 43 -28.71 -7.54 -37.23
C LEU A 43 -28.61 -8.60 -38.35
N PRO A 44 -29.74 -9.10 -38.89
CA PRO A 44 -29.70 -9.93 -40.08
C PRO A 44 -29.30 -9.06 -41.28
N SER A 45 -28.08 -9.24 -41.79
CA SER A 45 -27.61 -8.56 -43.00
C SER A 45 -27.84 -9.44 -44.21
N SER A 46 -28.70 -9.00 -45.13
CA SER A 46 -28.52 -9.28 -46.54
C SER A 46 -27.39 -8.40 -47.06
N GLY A 47 -26.17 -8.95 -47.07
CA GLY A 47 -25.01 -8.39 -47.76
C GLY A 47 -24.34 -7.18 -47.10
N THR A 48 -23.01 -7.26 -47.03
CA THR A 48 -22.03 -6.17 -46.79
C THR A 48 -21.48 -6.08 -45.36
N THR A 49 -20.19 -6.46 -45.24
CA THR A 49 -19.19 -6.18 -44.21
C THR A 49 -19.67 -5.71 -42.83
N LEU A 50 -19.54 -6.59 -41.82
CA LEU A 50 -19.65 -6.23 -40.41
C LEU A 50 -18.65 -5.11 -40.04
N ARG A 51 -19.17 -3.93 -39.66
CA ARG A 51 -18.40 -2.96 -38.88
C ARG A 51 -18.85 -3.11 -37.42
N ILE A 52 -17.94 -3.58 -36.57
CA ILE A 52 -18.13 -3.54 -35.12
C ILE A 52 -18.02 -2.08 -34.70
N ALA A 53 -19.15 -1.46 -34.36
CA ALA A 53 -19.14 -0.17 -33.69
C ALA A 53 -19.02 -0.42 -32.19
N THR A 54 -17.88 -0.07 -31.60
CA THR A 54 -17.74 0.02 -30.15
C THR A 54 -18.60 1.17 -29.65
N VAL A 55 -19.72 0.87 -28.98
CA VAL A 55 -20.43 1.88 -28.19
C VAL A 55 -19.58 2.15 -26.96
N LYS A 56 -18.87 3.28 -26.95
CA LYS A 56 -18.17 3.78 -25.77
C LYS A 56 -19.22 4.39 -24.85
N THR A 57 -19.64 3.65 -23.82
CA THR A 57 -20.56 4.14 -22.79
C THR A 57 -19.92 5.37 -22.10
N PRO A 58 -20.51 6.57 -22.15
CA PRO A 58 -19.85 7.79 -21.67
C PRO A 58 -20.00 8.06 -20.16
N ALA A 59 -20.87 7.31 -19.46
CA ALA A 59 -21.24 7.57 -18.06
C ALA A 59 -20.09 7.36 -17.06
N SER A 60 -19.28 6.31 -17.24
CA SER A 60 -18.16 5.99 -16.34
C SER A 60 -17.09 7.10 -16.35
N SER A 61 -16.80 7.73 -17.50
CA SER A 61 -15.78 8.79 -17.59
C SER A 61 -16.17 10.09 -16.90
N ARG A 62 -17.47 10.40 -16.82
CA ARG A 62 -17.96 11.63 -16.17
C ARG A 62 -18.04 11.43 -14.66
N ALA A 63 -18.52 10.28 -14.21
CA ALA A 63 -18.57 9.94 -12.78
C ALA A 63 -17.16 9.90 -12.17
N ALA A 64 -16.19 9.27 -12.84
CA ALA A 64 -14.78 9.26 -12.40
C ALA A 64 -14.15 10.66 -12.39
N LYS A 65 -14.41 11.50 -13.40
CA LYS A 65 -13.95 12.91 -13.40
C LYS A 65 -14.55 13.74 -12.27
N THR A 66 -15.82 13.50 -11.93
CA THR A 66 -16.45 14.16 -10.78
C THR A 66 -15.88 13.65 -9.45
N ALA A 67 -15.44 12.39 -9.38
CA ALA A 67 -14.72 11.86 -8.22
C ALA A 67 -13.35 12.53 -8.06
N ALA A 68 -12.55 12.63 -9.13
CA ALA A 68 -11.25 13.33 -9.11
C ALA A 68 -11.39 14.79 -8.65
N ALA A 69 -12.39 15.52 -9.15
CA ALA A 69 -12.63 16.91 -8.72
C ALA A 69 -13.01 17.04 -7.24
N LEU A 70 -13.62 16.01 -6.64
CA LEU A 70 -13.97 15.99 -5.22
C LEU A 70 -12.74 15.70 -4.34
N TYR A 71 -11.77 14.93 -4.84
CA TYR A 71 -10.51 14.67 -4.14
C TYR A 71 -9.78 15.99 -3.79
N ASP A 72 -9.63 16.89 -4.77
CA ASP A 72 -8.93 18.17 -4.59
C ASP A 72 -9.71 19.20 -3.76
N SER A 73 -11.04 19.15 -3.79
CA SER A 73 -11.90 20.22 -3.24
C SER A 73 -12.54 19.87 -1.88
N ASP A 74 -12.81 18.59 -1.61
CA ASP A 74 -13.36 18.10 -0.36
C ASP A 74 -12.95 16.63 -0.14
N PHE A 75 -11.69 16.46 0.30
CA PHE A 75 -11.08 15.16 0.55
C PHE A 75 -11.90 14.28 1.51
N TYR A 76 -12.49 14.87 2.55
CA TYR A 76 -13.29 14.10 3.51
C TYR A 76 -14.54 13.52 2.82
N SER A 77 -15.30 14.34 2.09
CA SER A 77 -16.44 13.84 1.32
C SER A 77 -16.03 12.82 0.26
N TRP A 78 -14.86 13.00 -0.38
CA TRP A 78 -14.31 12.03 -1.31
C TRP A 78 -14.04 10.66 -0.67
N THR A 79 -13.36 10.61 0.50
CA THR A 79 -13.08 9.34 1.18
C THR A 79 -14.37 8.59 1.57
N GLN A 80 -15.36 9.31 2.09
CA GLN A 80 -16.66 8.74 2.47
C GLN A 80 -17.42 8.19 1.25
N ARG A 81 -17.41 8.93 0.13
CA ARG A 81 -18.02 8.50 -1.14
C ARG A 81 -17.32 7.27 -1.70
N THR A 82 -15.99 7.27 -1.77
CA THR A 82 -15.18 6.15 -2.28
C THR A 82 -15.45 4.89 -1.46
N ALA A 83 -15.50 5.00 -0.13
CA ALA A 83 -15.84 3.88 0.74
C ALA A 83 -17.27 3.37 0.54
N ALA A 84 -18.25 4.25 0.27
CA ALA A 84 -19.61 3.85 -0.04
C ALA A 84 -19.70 3.10 -1.38
N LEU A 85 -19.00 3.56 -2.42
CA LEU A 85 -18.93 2.91 -3.73
C LEU A 85 -18.26 1.54 -3.67
N LEU A 86 -17.17 1.41 -2.90
CA LEU A 86 -16.50 0.12 -2.65
C LEU A 86 -17.45 -0.89 -2.00
N ARG A 87 -18.17 -0.49 -0.95
CA ARG A 87 -19.15 -1.35 -0.27
C ARG A 87 -20.31 -1.76 -1.19
N ALA A 88 -20.73 -0.85 -2.07
CA ALA A 88 -21.76 -1.12 -3.08
C ALA A 88 -21.25 -1.88 -4.32
N ARG A 89 -19.95 -2.22 -4.38
CA ARG A 89 -19.29 -2.86 -5.53
C ARG A 89 -19.46 -2.11 -6.86
N ARG A 90 -19.59 -0.78 -6.79
CA ARG A 90 -19.73 0.12 -7.97
C ARG A 90 -18.35 0.58 -8.44
N PHE A 91 -17.52 -0.36 -8.88
CA PHE A 91 -16.12 -0.11 -9.21
C PHE A 91 -15.92 0.87 -10.37
N ASP A 92 -16.86 0.91 -11.33
CA ASP A 92 -16.80 1.77 -12.52
C ASP A 92 -16.91 3.27 -12.23
N GLU A 93 -17.24 3.64 -10.99
CA GLU A 93 -17.42 5.01 -10.52
C GLU A 93 -16.36 5.46 -9.51
N ILE A 94 -15.44 4.55 -9.16
CA ILE A 94 -14.35 4.83 -8.24
C ILE A 94 -13.21 5.49 -9.02
N ASP A 95 -12.63 6.51 -8.40
CA ASP A 95 -11.33 7.01 -8.80
C ASP A 95 -10.24 6.07 -8.26
N VAL A 96 -9.93 5.03 -9.05
CA VAL A 96 -9.08 3.92 -8.61
C VAL A 96 -7.65 4.38 -8.31
N GLU A 97 -7.13 5.36 -9.04
CA GLU A 97 -5.75 5.80 -8.88
C GLU A 97 -5.54 6.57 -7.59
N HIS A 98 -6.37 7.58 -7.33
CA HIS A 98 -6.32 8.29 -6.04
C HIS A 98 -6.66 7.36 -4.87
N ALA A 99 -7.58 6.40 -5.05
CA ALA A 99 -7.87 5.41 -4.00
C ALA A 99 -6.67 4.50 -3.69
N ALA A 100 -5.93 4.04 -4.71
CA ALA A 100 -4.74 3.24 -4.52
C ALA A 100 -3.62 4.04 -3.85
N GLU A 101 -3.38 5.27 -4.31
CA GLU A 101 -2.39 6.17 -3.73
C GLU A 101 -2.65 6.41 -2.24
N GLU A 102 -3.89 6.70 -1.85
CA GLU A 102 -4.24 6.92 -0.45
C GLU A 102 -4.04 5.68 0.42
N ILE A 103 -4.33 4.48 -0.10
CA ILE A 103 -4.10 3.22 0.62
C ILE A 103 -2.59 2.99 0.83
N GLU A 104 -1.77 3.24 -0.19
CA GLU A 104 -0.32 3.15 -0.05
C GLU A 104 0.22 4.18 0.94
N ASP A 105 -0.29 5.40 0.89
CA ASP A 105 0.12 6.51 1.74
C ASP A 105 -0.33 6.34 3.18
N MET A 106 -1.44 5.67 3.46
CA MET A 106 -1.81 5.24 4.81
C MET A 106 -0.70 4.37 5.42
N GLY A 107 -0.22 3.36 4.71
CA GLY A 107 0.88 2.51 5.20
C GLY A 107 2.20 3.27 5.40
N LYS A 108 2.53 4.19 4.49
CA LYS A 108 3.73 5.05 4.61
C LYS A 108 3.63 5.99 5.82
N ARG A 109 2.44 6.53 6.11
CA ARG A 109 2.21 7.40 7.28
C ARG A 109 2.42 6.66 8.59
N ASP A 110 1.87 5.46 8.74
CA ASP A 110 2.06 4.65 9.95
C ASP A 110 3.54 4.30 10.17
N LEU A 111 4.25 3.91 9.12
CA LEU A 111 5.69 3.64 9.17
C LEU A 111 6.49 4.89 9.58
N LYS A 112 6.15 6.04 9.00
CA LYS A 112 6.80 7.34 9.33
C LYS A 112 6.55 7.72 10.78
N GLU A 113 5.33 7.53 11.27
CA GLU A 113 4.96 7.82 12.67
C GLU A 113 5.72 6.91 13.64
N MET A 114 5.76 5.60 13.39
CA MET A 114 6.55 4.67 14.18
C MET A 114 8.02 5.10 14.24
N ASN A 115 8.63 5.41 13.08
CA ASN A 115 10.02 5.86 13.01
C ASN A 115 10.25 7.16 13.78
N SER A 116 9.34 8.14 13.68
CA SER A 116 9.41 9.40 14.42
C SER A 116 9.43 9.16 15.93
N ARG A 117 8.51 8.32 16.42
CA ARG A 117 8.39 8.00 17.84
C ARG A 117 9.60 7.25 18.38
N VAL A 118 10.09 6.26 17.62
CA VAL A 118 11.30 5.51 17.97
C VAL A 118 12.52 6.42 18.04
N GLN A 119 12.65 7.38 17.12
CA GLN A 119 13.74 8.36 17.17
C GLN A 119 13.66 9.25 18.42
N VAL A 120 12.47 9.70 18.82
CA VAL A 120 12.28 10.48 20.05
C VAL A 120 12.60 9.63 21.29
N LEU A 121 12.18 8.37 21.31
CA LEU A 121 12.46 7.43 22.39
C LEU A 121 13.97 7.18 22.53
N LEU A 122 14.64 6.84 21.43
CA LEU A 122 16.09 6.63 21.38
C LEU A 122 16.85 7.87 21.84
N LEU A 123 16.43 9.05 21.42
CA LEU A 123 17.01 10.32 21.87
C LEU A 123 16.94 10.42 23.39
N HIS A 124 15.78 10.16 24.01
CA HIS A 124 15.63 10.26 25.46
C HIS A 124 16.38 9.16 26.21
N LEU A 125 16.46 7.94 25.68
CA LEU A 125 17.29 6.87 26.26
C LEU A 125 18.78 7.25 26.21
N LEU A 126 19.25 7.88 25.12
CA LEU A 126 20.61 8.40 25.02
C LEU A 126 20.88 9.53 26.01
N LYS A 127 19.95 10.49 26.16
CA LYS A 127 20.06 11.53 27.19
C LYS A 127 20.14 10.92 28.59
N TRP A 128 19.30 9.92 28.85
CA TRP A 128 19.28 9.22 30.12
C TRP A 128 20.61 8.53 30.44
N GLN A 129 21.22 7.89 29.44
CA GLN A 129 22.51 7.21 29.59
C GLN A 129 23.68 8.21 29.77
N HIS A 130 23.72 9.28 28.97
CA HIS A 130 24.88 10.16 28.88
C HIS A 130 24.81 11.41 29.77
N GLN A 131 23.64 11.75 30.35
CA GLN A 131 23.48 12.88 31.27
C GLN A 131 22.76 12.47 32.57
N PRO A 132 23.45 11.75 33.48
CA PRO A 132 22.87 11.36 34.77
C PRO A 132 22.29 12.52 35.57
N ASP A 133 22.97 13.67 35.57
CA ASP A 133 22.54 14.87 36.30
C ASP A 133 21.32 15.58 35.67
N GLY A 134 21.02 15.29 34.40
CA GLY A 134 19.89 15.86 33.66
C GLY A 134 18.60 15.03 33.75
N ARG A 135 18.67 13.83 34.35
CA ARG A 135 17.52 12.94 34.49
C ARG A 135 16.39 13.63 35.24
N SER A 136 15.22 13.68 34.62
CA SER A 136 14.05 14.38 35.16
C SER A 136 12.77 13.57 34.96
N PRO A 137 11.73 13.82 35.78
CA PRO A 137 10.42 13.22 35.57
C PRO A 137 9.87 13.47 34.16
N SER A 138 10.11 14.65 33.58
CA SER A 138 9.66 14.98 32.21
C SER A 138 10.29 14.07 31.14
N TRP A 139 11.58 13.74 31.27
CA TRP A 139 12.24 12.82 30.33
C TRP A 139 11.69 11.41 30.47
N GLN A 140 11.47 10.95 31.71
CA GLN A 140 10.87 9.65 31.97
C GLN A 140 9.43 9.58 31.44
N THR A 141 8.62 10.62 31.65
CA THR A 141 7.28 10.73 31.05
C THR A 141 7.34 10.64 29.53
N THR A 142 8.31 11.31 28.90
CA THR A 142 8.47 11.23 27.44
C THR A 142 8.81 9.81 26.98
N ILE A 143 9.72 9.11 27.68
CA ILE A 143 10.07 7.71 27.41
C ILE A 143 8.82 6.82 27.49
N VAL A 144 8.06 6.92 28.58
CA VAL A 144 6.83 6.14 28.78
C VAL A 144 5.81 6.44 27.68
N THR A 145 5.55 7.72 27.39
CA THR A 145 4.62 8.12 26.33
C THR A 145 5.02 7.56 24.98
N GLN A 146 6.30 7.66 24.60
CA GLN A 146 6.72 7.11 23.30
C GLN A 146 6.56 5.59 23.24
N ARG A 147 6.87 4.85 24.32
CA ARG A 147 6.67 3.40 24.37
C ARG A 147 5.19 3.01 24.21
N LEU A 148 4.30 3.66 24.95
CA LEU A 148 2.85 3.40 24.86
C LEU A 148 2.32 3.62 23.45
N GLU A 149 2.73 4.71 22.81
CA GLU A 149 2.29 5.07 21.47
C GLU A 149 2.87 4.15 20.39
N ILE A 150 4.13 3.71 20.55
CA ILE A 150 4.73 2.70 19.68
C ILE A 150 3.98 1.36 19.82
N GLU A 151 3.72 0.90 21.04
CA GLU A 151 2.97 -0.34 21.27
C GLU A 151 1.52 -0.25 20.74
N ALA A 152 0.88 0.93 20.83
CA ALA A 152 -0.42 1.17 20.22
C ALA A 152 -0.39 1.02 18.69
N LEU A 153 0.63 1.59 18.03
CA LEU A 153 0.83 1.43 16.58
C LEU A 153 1.11 -0.02 16.19
N LEU A 154 1.98 -0.71 16.93
CA LEU A 154 2.32 -2.12 16.66
C LEU A 154 1.13 -3.06 16.90
N ARG A 155 0.21 -2.70 17.78
CA ARG A 155 -1.04 -3.45 18.00
C ARG A 155 -2.02 -3.27 16.84
N GLN A 156 -2.12 -2.07 16.29
CA GLN A 156 -2.97 -1.76 15.14
C GLN A 156 -2.40 -2.33 13.84
N SER A 157 -1.07 -2.27 13.69
CA SER A 157 -0.35 -2.67 12.48
C SER A 157 0.82 -3.62 12.82
N PRO A 158 0.56 -4.91 13.13
CA PRO A 158 1.61 -5.86 13.54
C PRO A 158 2.74 -6.06 12.51
N SER A 159 2.46 -5.81 11.23
CA SER A 159 3.44 -5.83 10.14
C SER A 159 4.53 -4.76 10.26
N LEU A 160 4.37 -3.77 11.14
CA LEU A 160 5.39 -2.78 11.46
C LEU A 160 6.51 -3.32 12.37
N ARG A 161 6.28 -4.39 13.14
CA ARG A 161 7.33 -4.99 14.01
C ARG A 161 8.61 -5.37 13.26
N PRO A 162 8.58 -6.11 12.13
CA PRO A 162 9.79 -6.37 11.37
C PRO A 162 10.40 -5.12 10.75
N LYS A 163 9.58 -4.09 10.44
CA LYS A 163 10.07 -2.80 9.94
C LYS A 163 10.84 -2.02 11.00
N LEU A 164 10.39 -2.04 12.26
CA LEU A 164 11.14 -1.45 13.37
C LEU A 164 12.56 -2.01 13.44
N THR A 165 12.71 -3.33 13.29
CA THR A 165 14.03 -3.98 13.27
C THR A 165 14.88 -3.51 12.10
N SER A 166 14.31 -3.46 10.87
CA SER A 166 15.08 -3.02 9.69
C SER A 166 15.46 -1.54 9.72
N GLU A 167 14.61 -0.70 10.31
CA GLU A 167 14.81 0.76 10.38
C GLU A 167 15.63 1.21 11.59
N LEU A 168 15.93 0.32 12.55
CA LEU A 168 16.58 0.68 13.82
C LEU A 168 17.91 1.42 13.61
N VAL A 169 18.73 0.99 12.64
CA VAL A 169 20.02 1.64 12.33
C VAL A 169 19.82 3.09 11.93
N GLN A 170 18.86 3.36 11.03
CA GLN A 170 18.58 4.71 10.55
C GLN A 170 17.92 5.57 11.63
N ASN A 171 16.99 5.00 12.39
CA ASN A 171 16.34 5.67 13.52
C ASN A 171 17.36 6.06 14.60
N TYR A 172 18.30 5.17 14.93
CA TYR A 172 19.39 5.48 15.86
C TYR A 172 20.28 6.61 15.35
N ALA A 173 20.73 6.54 14.09
CA ALA A 173 21.55 7.59 13.50
C ALA A 173 20.85 8.97 13.52
N ASN A 174 19.53 8.99 13.29
CA ASN A 174 18.74 10.21 13.37
C ASN A 174 18.56 10.71 14.82
N ALA A 175 18.37 9.81 15.78
CA ALA A 175 18.32 10.16 17.19
C ALA A 175 19.64 10.78 17.68
N VAL A 176 20.79 10.21 17.29
CA VAL A 176 22.12 10.76 17.61
C VAL A 176 22.29 12.17 17.03
N LYS A 177 21.91 12.38 15.76
CA LYS A 177 21.96 13.72 15.13
C LYS A 177 21.13 14.76 15.89
N ARG A 178 20.01 14.34 16.49
CA ARG A 178 19.12 15.22 17.25
C ARG A 178 19.61 15.46 18.68
N VAL A 179 20.21 14.46 19.34
CA VAL A 179 20.65 14.58 20.74
C VAL A 179 21.94 15.38 20.90
N VAL A 180 22.89 15.25 19.94
CA VAL A 180 24.17 15.98 19.94
C VAL A 180 24.02 17.48 20.27
N PRO A 181 23.16 18.25 19.57
CA PRO A 181 22.98 19.67 19.87
C PRO A 181 22.25 19.93 21.20
N GLU A 182 21.47 18.98 21.73
CA GLU A 182 20.74 19.16 23.00
C GLU A 182 21.65 19.01 24.23
N ILE A 183 22.65 18.12 24.15
CA ILE A 183 23.45 17.74 25.32
C ILE A 183 24.91 18.19 25.27
N GLY A 184 25.33 18.82 24.17
CA GLY A 184 26.68 19.35 24.01
C GLY A 184 27.77 18.30 23.82
N LEU A 185 27.39 17.03 23.58
CA LEU A 185 28.32 15.96 23.23
C LEU A 185 28.54 15.91 21.73
N ARG A 186 29.66 15.32 21.31
CA ARG A 186 29.96 15.10 19.89
C ARG A 186 29.40 13.75 19.46
N LYS A 187 29.22 13.57 18.15
CA LYS A 187 28.72 12.32 17.59
C LYS A 187 29.62 11.12 17.96
N GLU A 188 30.92 11.35 18.09
CA GLU A 188 31.94 10.35 18.40
C GLU A 188 31.85 9.84 19.85
N ASP A 189 31.15 10.58 20.72
CA ASP A 189 30.93 10.17 22.10
C ASP A 189 29.79 9.14 22.23
N PHE A 190 29.13 8.79 21.10
CA PHE A 190 28.11 7.76 20.99
C PHE A 190 28.64 6.50 20.27
N PRO A 191 28.14 5.30 20.63
CA PRO A 191 28.46 4.08 19.90
C PRO A 191 28.12 4.16 18.40
N VAL A 192 28.90 3.46 17.56
CA VAL A 192 28.68 3.44 16.10
C VAL A 192 27.33 2.78 15.73
N GLY A 193 26.91 1.80 16.52
CA GLY A 193 25.61 1.13 16.39
C GLY A 193 24.70 1.41 17.58
N CYS A 194 23.40 1.15 17.43
CA CYS A 194 22.45 1.30 18.53
C CYS A 194 22.86 0.40 19.71
N PRO A 195 23.09 0.94 20.92
CA PRO A 195 23.47 0.14 22.08
C PRO A 195 22.30 -0.62 22.68
N PHE A 196 21.07 -0.36 22.22
CA PHE A 196 19.85 -0.94 22.76
C PHE A 196 19.25 -1.94 21.77
N THR A 197 18.87 -3.09 22.29
CA THR A 197 18.04 -4.08 21.57
C THR A 197 16.61 -3.56 21.42
N ILE A 198 15.85 -4.10 20.46
CA ILE A 198 14.42 -3.78 20.32
C ILE A 198 13.65 -4.11 21.60
N GLN A 199 14.01 -5.22 22.25
CA GLN A 199 13.44 -5.64 23.53
C GLN A 199 13.64 -4.55 24.59
N GLN A 200 14.86 -4.04 24.78
CA GLN A 200 15.13 -2.95 25.72
C GLN A 200 14.45 -1.63 25.34
N ILE A 201 14.36 -1.32 24.04
CA ILE A 201 13.69 -0.11 23.58
C ILE A 201 12.21 -0.14 23.97
N LEU A 202 11.54 -1.27 23.78
CA LEU A 202 10.11 -1.44 24.04
C LEU A 202 9.78 -1.82 25.49
N ASP A 203 10.75 -2.32 26.25
CA ASP A 203 10.57 -2.70 27.67
C ASP A 203 10.21 -1.48 28.52
N GLU A 204 9.04 -1.51 29.14
CA GLU A 204 8.49 -0.41 29.95
C GLU A 204 9.42 -0.01 31.11
N GLU A 205 10.13 -0.97 31.71
CA GLU A 205 10.97 -0.77 32.90
C GLU A 205 12.42 -0.45 32.54
N PHE A 206 12.83 -0.65 31.29
CA PHE A 206 14.21 -0.42 30.88
C PHE A 206 14.58 1.07 30.90
N LEU A 207 15.64 1.39 31.64
CA LEU A 207 16.35 2.66 31.60
C LEU A 207 17.86 2.37 31.59
N PRO A 208 18.63 2.92 30.64
CA PRO A 208 20.05 2.63 30.55
C PRO A 208 20.80 3.21 31.74
N THR A 209 21.71 2.42 32.33
CA THR A 209 22.52 2.84 33.48
C THR A 209 23.76 3.61 33.08
#